data_AF-A0AAU6UWG5-F1
#
_entry.id   AF-A0AAU6UWG5-F1
#
_cell.length_a   1.000
_cell.length_b   1.000
_cell.length_c   1.000
_cell.angle_alpha   90.00
_cell.angle_beta   90.00
_cell.angle_gamma   90.00
#
_symmetry.space_group_name_H-M   'P 1'
#
loop_
_entity.id
_entity.type
_entity.pdbx_description
1 polymer ?
#
loop_
_entity_poly.entity_id
_entity_poly.type
_entity_poly.pdbx_seq_one_letter_code
_entity_poly.pdbx_strand_id
1 'polypeptide(L)'
;MVSEKALFSIGKGLIERFKKVVRDKERNLKDCYLPYYIEVESTLSTHLLVITILNQEITSCSHTAEEDMFKLMEGIDAHNNELFDAAAHAAKGKTIKDMAREVDSLVIKLKGTINSSLITSLEQYARDLHEADVIEEYHFLQDPCQNTLNLTRDFKANIPSVHSSMHVQ
;
A
#
# COMPACT_ATOMS: atom_id res chain seq x y z
N MET A 1 49.22 -6.87 33.14
CA MET A 1 49.07 -6.71 31.67
C MET A 1 48.42 -7.90 30.95
N VAL A 2 48.61 -9.16 31.35
CA VAL A 2 47.98 -10.32 30.66
C VAL A 2 46.47 -10.46 30.95
N SER A 3 46.04 -10.10 32.16
CA SER A 3 44.63 -10.19 32.61
C SER A 3 43.67 -9.23 31.89
N GLU A 4 44.08 -7.97 31.67
CA GLU A 4 43.25 -6.98 30.97
C GLU A 4 43.02 -7.32 29.50
N LYS A 5 44.03 -7.85 28.80
CA LYS A 5 43.91 -8.25 27.39
C LYS A 5 42.96 -9.45 27.22
N ALA A 6 42.97 -10.39 28.16
CA ALA A 6 42.05 -11.52 28.18
C ALA A 6 40.60 -11.08 28.43
N LEU A 7 40.37 -10.19 29.40
CA LEU A 7 39.05 -9.59 29.66
C LEU A 7 38.52 -8.79 28.47
N PHE A 8 39.37 -8.00 27.80
CA PHE A 8 39.00 -7.26 26.59
C PHE A 8 38.65 -8.19 25.42
N SER A 9 39.36 -9.30 25.27
CA SER A 9 39.11 -10.29 24.22
C SER A 9 37.82 -11.08 24.45
N ILE A 10 37.52 -11.45 25.70
CA ILE A 10 36.26 -12.11 26.08
C ILE A 10 35.08 -11.14 25.89
N GLY A 11 35.23 -9.87 26.29
CA GLY A 11 34.22 -8.83 26.08
C GLY A 11 33.89 -8.60 24.60
N LYS A 12 34.91 -8.55 23.72
CA LYS A 12 34.71 -8.47 22.27
C LYS A 12 33.95 -9.68 21.71
N GLY A 13 34.31 -10.89 22.13
CA GLY A 13 33.62 -12.11 21.69
C GLY A 13 32.15 -12.18 22.13
N LEU A 14 31.83 -11.69 23.33
CA LEU A 14 30.45 -11.57 23.79
C LEU A 14 29.66 -10.55 22.96
N ILE A 15 30.22 -9.36 22.71
CA ILE A 15 29.59 -8.32 21.89
C ILE A 15 29.31 -8.85 20.48
N GLU A 16 30.23 -9.57 19.87
CA GLU A 16 30.05 -10.18 18.54
C GLU A 16 28.93 -11.24 18.54
N ARG A 17 28.86 -12.08 19.58
CA ARG A 17 27.76 -13.04 19.74
C ARG A 17 26.41 -12.34 19.90
N PHE A 18 26.30 -11.30 20.73
CA PHE A 18 25.07 -10.53 20.88
C PHE A 18 24.66 -9.86 19.57
N LYS A 19 25.61 -9.23 18.85
CA LYS A 19 25.34 -8.65 17.52
C LYS A 19 24.83 -9.70 16.54
N LYS A 20 25.39 -10.91 16.56
CA LYS A 20 24.93 -12.01 15.70
C LYS A 20 23.50 -12.42 16.04
N VAL A 21 23.18 -12.63 17.32
CA VAL A 21 21.82 -13.00 17.76
C VAL A 21 20.79 -11.95 17.35
N VAL A 22 21.11 -10.66 17.50
CA VAL A 22 20.22 -9.57 17.08
C VAL A 22 20.01 -9.60 15.57
N ARG A 23 21.08 -9.71 14.77
CA ARG A 23 20.97 -9.78 13.30
C ARG A 23 20.17 -10.99 12.82
N ASP A 24 20.38 -12.14 13.46
CA ASP A 24 19.65 -13.36 13.12
C ASP A 24 18.15 -13.19 13.45
N LYS A 25 17.81 -12.57 14.59
CA LYS A 25 16.42 -12.22 14.92
C LYS A 25 15.80 -11.24 13.91
N GLU A 26 16.51 -10.18 13.56
CA GLU A 26 16.04 -9.18 12.58
C GLU A 26 15.81 -9.81 11.20
N ARG A 27 16.70 -10.72 10.79
CA ARG A 27 16.57 -11.46 9.53
C ARG A 27 15.34 -12.36 9.56
N ASN A 28 15.14 -13.14 10.63
CA ASN A 28 13.98 -14.02 10.77
C ASN A 28 12.66 -13.23 10.74
N LEU A 29 12.61 -12.07 11.40
CA LEU A 29 11.46 -11.16 11.32
C LEU A 29 11.21 -10.70 9.88
N LYS A 30 12.25 -10.27 9.16
CA LYS A 30 12.11 -9.88 7.75
C LYS A 30 11.63 -11.03 6.88
N ASP A 31 12.23 -12.20 6.99
CA ASP A 31 11.89 -13.37 6.18
C ASP A 31 10.44 -13.81 6.43
N CYS A 32 9.95 -13.68 7.68
CA CYS A 32 8.58 -14.00 8.05
C CYS A 32 7.55 -12.99 7.52
N TYR A 33 7.79 -11.68 7.70
CA TYR A 33 6.76 -10.66 7.46
C TYR A 33 6.83 -9.98 6.09
N LEU A 34 7.99 -9.95 5.44
CA LEU A 34 8.19 -9.26 4.17
C LEU A 34 7.20 -9.69 3.07
N PRO A 35 6.84 -10.98 2.90
CA PRO A 35 5.89 -11.39 1.88
C PRO A 35 4.52 -10.69 2.01
N TYR A 36 4.03 -10.48 3.23
CA TYR A 36 2.74 -9.82 3.46
C TYR A 36 2.78 -8.34 3.08
N TYR A 37 3.86 -7.64 3.41
CA TYR A 37 4.02 -6.23 3.01
C TYR A 37 4.20 -6.06 1.50
N ILE A 38 4.86 -7.01 0.83
CA ILE A 38 4.98 -7.02 -0.64
C ILE A 38 3.60 -7.21 -1.29
N GLU A 39 2.77 -8.10 -0.75
CA GLU A 39 1.42 -8.34 -1.26
C GLU A 39 0.54 -7.09 -1.16
N VAL A 40 0.55 -6.42 0.01
CA VAL A 40 -0.18 -5.16 0.21
C VAL A 40 0.34 -4.06 -0.72
N GLU A 41 1.66 -3.88 -0.80
CA GLU A 41 2.25 -2.85 -1.65
C GLU A 41 1.94 -3.07 -3.13
N SER A 42 2.02 -4.32 -3.61
CA SER A 42 1.69 -4.66 -4.99
C SER A 42 0.23 -4.31 -5.31
N THR A 43 -0.69 -4.66 -4.40
CA THR A 43 -2.12 -4.39 -4.56
C THR A 43 -2.37 -2.88 -4.64
N LEU A 44 -1.90 -2.13 -3.64
CA LEU A 44 -2.10 -0.68 -3.56
C LEU A 44 -1.40 0.08 -4.71
N SER A 45 -0.26 -0.41 -5.20
CA SER A 45 0.43 0.20 -6.35
C SER A 45 -0.38 0.04 -7.63
N THR A 46 -1.03 -1.11 -7.83
CA THR A 46 -1.97 -1.30 -8.94
C THR A 46 -3.18 -0.38 -8.80
N HIS A 47 -3.76 -0.31 -7.59
CA HIS A 47 -4.93 0.54 -7.33
C HIS A 47 -4.63 2.02 -7.59
N LEU A 48 -3.49 2.52 -7.12
CA LEU A 48 -3.08 3.90 -7.31
C LEU A 48 -2.96 4.27 -8.79
N LEU A 49 -2.44 3.36 -9.63
CA LEU A 49 -2.35 3.57 -11.06
C LEU A 49 -3.76 3.74 -11.68
N VAL A 50 -4.69 2.85 -11.32
CA VAL A 50 -6.08 2.90 -11.81
C VAL A 50 -6.75 4.20 -11.39
N ILE A 51 -6.66 4.57 -10.12
CA ILE A 51 -7.23 5.82 -9.58
C ILE A 51 -6.61 7.05 -10.27
N THR A 52 -5.30 7.04 -10.50
CA THR A 52 -4.62 8.16 -11.19
C THR A 52 -5.16 8.35 -12.60
N ILE A 53 -5.43 7.27 -13.33
CA ILE A 53 -6.02 7.32 -14.68
C ILE A 53 -7.45 7.88 -14.61
N LEU A 54 -8.27 7.40 -13.67
CA LEU A 54 -9.64 7.90 -13.48
C LEU A 54 -9.66 9.40 -13.12
N ASN A 55 -8.71 9.88 -12.33
CA ASN A 55 -8.65 11.28 -11.89
C ASN A 55 -8.17 12.26 -12.97
N GLN A 56 -7.53 11.78 -14.05
CA GLN A 56 -7.11 12.66 -15.16
C GLN A 56 -8.31 13.28 -15.89
N GLU A 57 -9.50 12.69 -15.79
CA GLU A 57 -10.75 13.13 -16.42
C GLU A 57 -11.24 14.50 -15.88
N ILE A 58 -11.13 14.75 -14.57
CA ILE A 58 -11.70 15.94 -13.91
C ILE A 58 -10.93 17.22 -14.25
N THR A 59 -9.64 17.12 -14.58
CA THR A 59 -8.81 18.31 -14.83
C THR A 59 -8.92 18.85 -16.26
N SER A 60 -9.40 18.06 -17.22
CA SER A 60 -9.51 18.48 -18.63
C SER A 60 -10.67 19.42 -18.96
N CYS A 61 -11.69 19.53 -18.11
CA CYS A 61 -12.95 20.21 -18.47
C CYS A 61 -13.18 21.58 -17.80
N SER A 62 -12.20 22.11 -17.07
CA SER A 62 -12.43 23.34 -16.27
C SER A 62 -12.47 24.65 -17.08
N HIS A 63 -12.24 24.65 -18.41
CA HIS A 63 -12.14 25.87 -19.23
C HIS A 63 -12.89 25.74 -20.58
N THR A 64 -14.20 25.91 -20.64
CA THR A 64 -14.93 26.05 -21.93
C THR A 64 -16.17 26.95 -21.83
N ALA A 65 -16.48 27.64 -22.93
CA ALA A 65 -17.62 28.56 -23.06
C ALA A 65 -18.92 27.82 -23.48
N GLU A 66 -20.07 28.43 -23.20
CA GLU A 66 -21.43 27.84 -23.27
C GLU A 66 -21.83 27.29 -24.67
N GLU A 67 -21.28 27.84 -25.76
CA GLU A 67 -21.62 27.44 -27.14
C GLU A 67 -20.87 26.17 -27.62
N ASP A 68 -19.77 25.80 -26.96
CA ASP A 68 -19.00 24.59 -27.30
C ASP A 68 -19.47 23.36 -26.51
N MET A 69 -20.32 23.55 -25.50
CA MET A 69 -20.71 22.54 -24.52
C MET A 69 -21.35 21.29 -25.13
N PHE A 70 -22.17 21.44 -26.17
CA PHE A 70 -22.86 20.32 -26.82
C PHE A 70 -21.94 19.44 -27.68
N LYS A 71 -20.96 20.03 -28.39
CA LYS A 71 -19.94 19.26 -29.13
C LYS A 71 -18.90 18.68 -28.19
N LEU A 72 -18.64 19.35 -27.07
CA LEU A 72 -17.84 18.79 -25.98
C LEU A 72 -18.53 17.57 -25.39
N MET A 73 -19.85 17.57 -25.16
CA MET A 73 -20.56 16.44 -24.55
C MET A 73 -20.39 15.11 -25.31
N GLU A 74 -20.57 15.09 -26.64
CA GLU A 74 -20.33 13.85 -27.42
C GLU A 74 -18.85 13.43 -27.38
N GLY A 75 -17.92 14.40 -27.39
CA GLY A 75 -16.48 14.14 -27.22
C GLY A 75 -16.12 13.64 -25.82
N ILE A 76 -16.82 14.12 -24.79
CA ILE A 76 -16.67 13.72 -23.39
C ILE A 76 -17.16 12.30 -23.20
N ASP A 77 -18.34 11.95 -23.74
CA ASP A 77 -18.85 10.58 -23.64
C ASP A 77 -17.91 9.58 -24.31
N ALA A 78 -17.37 9.92 -25.49
CA ALA A 78 -16.38 9.10 -26.17
C ALA A 78 -15.05 9.00 -25.40
N HIS A 79 -14.56 10.12 -24.87
CA HIS A 79 -13.33 10.19 -24.08
C HIS A 79 -13.45 9.43 -22.75
N ASN A 80 -14.60 9.54 -22.08
CA ASN A 80 -14.89 8.85 -20.83
C ASN A 80 -14.94 7.34 -21.06
N ASN A 81 -15.56 6.88 -22.16
CA ASN A 81 -15.53 5.46 -22.53
C ASN A 81 -14.09 4.97 -22.77
N GLU A 82 -13.26 5.70 -23.51
CA GLU A 82 -11.85 5.34 -23.73
C GLU A 82 -11.02 5.31 -22.42
N LEU A 83 -11.29 6.23 -21.50
CA LEU A 83 -10.63 6.29 -20.19
C LEU A 83 -11.08 5.17 -19.26
N PHE A 84 -12.38 4.86 -19.20
CA PHE A 84 -12.88 3.70 -18.45
C PHE A 84 -12.32 2.39 -19.04
N ASP A 85 -12.19 2.29 -20.36
CA ASP A 85 -11.54 1.15 -21.02
C ASP A 85 -10.03 1.09 -20.68
N ALA A 86 -9.34 2.24 -20.67
CA ALA A 86 -7.92 2.32 -20.29
C ALA A 86 -7.69 2.00 -18.81
N ALA A 87 -8.55 2.50 -17.92
CA ALA A 87 -8.54 2.21 -16.49
C ALA A 87 -8.86 0.73 -16.25
N ALA A 88 -9.85 0.17 -16.95
CA ALA A 88 -10.14 -1.26 -16.93
C ALA A 88 -8.92 -2.06 -17.42
N HIS A 89 -8.28 -1.67 -18.52
CA HIS A 89 -7.05 -2.34 -18.99
C HIS A 89 -5.90 -2.26 -17.97
N ALA A 90 -5.67 -1.10 -17.37
CA ALA A 90 -4.67 -0.90 -16.32
C ALA A 90 -4.99 -1.73 -15.06
N ALA A 91 -6.28 -1.92 -14.76
CA ALA A 91 -6.79 -2.76 -13.69
C ALA A 91 -6.83 -4.26 -14.04
N LYS A 92 -6.38 -4.68 -15.25
CA LYS A 92 -6.57 -6.04 -15.79
C LYS A 92 -8.04 -6.49 -15.85
N GLY A 93 -8.95 -5.55 -16.07
CA GLY A 93 -10.41 -5.72 -16.14
C GLY A 93 -11.12 -5.60 -14.79
N LYS A 94 -10.43 -5.23 -13.70
CA LYS A 94 -11.03 -5.09 -12.37
C LYS A 94 -11.77 -3.75 -12.22
N THR A 95 -12.97 -3.82 -11.66
CA THR A 95 -13.77 -2.65 -11.28
C THR A 95 -13.31 -2.07 -9.93
N ILE A 96 -13.77 -0.86 -9.57
CA ILE A 96 -13.57 -0.29 -8.22
C ILE A 96 -14.14 -1.21 -7.14
N LYS A 97 -15.29 -1.83 -7.40
CA LYS A 97 -15.87 -2.87 -6.57
C LYS A 97 -14.97 -4.10 -6.38
N ASP A 98 -14.27 -4.53 -7.43
CA ASP A 98 -13.32 -5.64 -7.33
C ASP A 98 -12.09 -5.24 -6.52
N MET A 99 -11.61 -4.00 -6.68
CA MET A 99 -10.56 -3.42 -5.85
C MET A 99 -10.97 -3.38 -4.36
N ALA A 100 -12.21 -2.98 -4.06
CA ALA A 100 -12.74 -2.97 -2.69
C ALA A 100 -12.70 -4.38 -2.06
N ARG A 101 -13.18 -5.38 -2.80
CA ARG A 101 -13.15 -6.80 -2.38
C ARG A 101 -11.74 -7.34 -2.19
N GLU A 102 -10.79 -6.89 -3.01
CA GLU A 102 -9.39 -7.27 -2.88
C GLU A 102 -8.80 -6.75 -1.57
N VAL A 103 -9.09 -5.49 -1.22
CA VAL A 103 -8.68 -4.91 0.08
C VAL A 103 -9.37 -5.60 1.25
N ASP A 104 -10.66 -5.89 1.16
CA ASP A 104 -11.39 -6.65 2.19
C ASP A 104 -10.75 -8.03 2.43
N SER A 105 -10.36 -8.71 1.35
CA SER A 105 -9.69 -10.00 1.41
C SER A 105 -8.32 -9.90 2.07
N LEU A 106 -7.54 -8.85 1.76
CA LEU A 106 -6.27 -8.57 2.43
C LEU A 106 -6.45 -8.30 3.92
N VAL A 107 -7.45 -7.50 4.30
CA VAL A 107 -7.78 -7.22 5.70
C VAL A 107 -8.04 -8.53 6.44
N ILE A 108 -8.94 -9.38 5.92
CA ILE A 108 -9.28 -10.66 6.56
C ILE A 108 -8.05 -11.56 6.69
N LYS A 109 -7.27 -11.68 5.61
CA LYS A 109 -6.09 -12.55 5.57
C LYS A 109 -4.98 -12.11 6.53
N LEU A 110 -4.76 -10.80 6.65
CA LEU A 110 -3.59 -10.24 7.34
C LEU A 110 -3.90 -9.74 8.75
N LYS A 111 -5.16 -9.74 9.17
CA LYS A 111 -5.57 -9.36 10.53
C LYS A 111 -4.85 -10.20 11.57
N GLY A 112 -4.18 -9.54 12.51
CA GLY A 112 -3.36 -10.20 13.55
C GLY A 112 -1.98 -10.69 13.07
N THR A 113 -1.68 -10.59 11.77
CA THR A 113 -0.38 -10.97 11.19
C THR A 113 0.51 -9.74 10.99
N ILE A 114 -0.01 -8.66 10.41
CA ILE A 114 0.72 -7.42 10.20
C ILE A 114 0.33 -6.37 11.26
N ASN A 115 1.02 -5.22 11.26
CA ASN A 115 0.75 -4.15 12.22
C ASN A 115 -0.72 -3.67 12.15
N SER A 116 -1.36 -3.52 13.31
CA SER A 116 -2.78 -3.16 13.42
C SER A 116 -3.12 -1.83 12.76
N SER A 117 -2.20 -0.85 12.79
CA SER A 117 -2.43 0.45 12.16
C SER A 117 -2.55 0.34 10.65
N LEU A 118 -1.79 -0.57 10.02
CA LEU A 118 -1.92 -0.83 8.59
C LEU A 118 -3.25 -1.54 8.27
N ILE A 119 -3.69 -2.45 9.13
CA ILE A 119 -5.03 -3.06 8.99
C ILE A 119 -6.12 -1.99 9.07
N THR A 120 -6.05 -1.06 10.04
CA THR A 120 -7.02 0.03 10.15
C THR A 120 -7.01 0.94 8.91
N SER A 121 -5.84 1.25 8.36
CA SER A 121 -5.74 2.02 7.11
C SER A 121 -6.35 1.28 5.91
N LEU A 122 -6.11 -0.04 5.79
CA LEU A 122 -6.73 -0.87 4.75
C LEU A 122 -8.25 -0.96 4.93
N GLU A 123 -8.75 -1.13 6.15
CA GLU A 123 -10.18 -1.11 6.46
C GLU A 123 -10.83 0.23 6.11
N GLN A 124 -10.15 1.35 6.34
CA GLN A 124 -10.64 2.67 5.93
C GLN A 124 -10.64 2.81 4.41
N TYR A 125 -9.54 2.46 3.75
CA TYR A 125 -9.44 2.53 2.30
C TYR A 125 -10.47 1.64 1.59
N ALA A 126 -10.76 0.45 2.12
CA ALA A 126 -11.84 -0.40 1.61
C ALA A 126 -13.22 0.29 1.72
N ARG A 127 -13.50 0.97 2.83
CA ARG A 127 -14.73 1.76 2.99
C ARG A 127 -14.79 2.89 1.95
N ASP A 128 -13.70 3.61 1.75
CA ASP A 128 -13.63 4.70 0.77
C ASP A 128 -13.91 4.16 -0.65
N LEU A 129 -13.37 2.98 -1.00
CA LEU A 129 -13.65 2.32 -2.28
C LEU A 129 -15.12 1.90 -2.44
N HIS A 130 -15.74 1.34 -1.39
CA HIS A 130 -17.16 0.99 -1.43
C HIS A 130 -18.05 2.24 -1.53
N GLU A 131 -17.69 3.32 -0.86
CA GLU A 131 -18.40 4.60 -0.97
C GLU A 131 -18.30 5.16 -2.38
N ALA A 132 -17.10 5.20 -2.96
CA ALA A 132 -16.85 5.66 -4.31
C ALA A 132 -17.61 4.83 -5.38
N ASP A 133 -17.75 3.52 -5.20
CA ASP A 133 -18.57 2.67 -6.07
C ASP A 133 -20.06 3.04 -6.00
N VAL A 134 -20.55 3.47 -4.83
CA VAL A 134 -21.96 3.83 -4.62
C VAL A 134 -22.30 5.20 -5.17
N ILE A 135 -21.40 6.18 -4.99
CA ILE A 135 -21.63 7.57 -5.44
C ILE A 135 -21.05 7.86 -6.83
N GLU A 136 -20.40 6.86 -7.43
CA GLU A 136 -19.75 6.91 -8.75
C GLU A 136 -18.71 8.05 -8.87
N GLU A 137 -18.04 8.38 -7.75
CA GLU A 137 -17.07 9.46 -7.67
C GLU A 137 -15.75 8.97 -7.09
N TYR A 138 -14.65 9.14 -7.83
CA TYR A 138 -13.37 8.46 -7.56
C TYR A 138 -12.25 9.41 -7.15
N HIS A 139 -12.46 10.73 -7.25
CA HIS A 139 -11.41 11.74 -7.11
C HIS A 139 -10.75 11.76 -5.73
N PHE A 140 -11.52 11.44 -4.69
CA PHE A 140 -11.03 11.42 -3.32
C PHE A 140 -10.31 10.11 -2.94
N LEU A 141 -10.21 9.12 -3.84
CA LEU A 141 -9.57 7.83 -3.55
C LEU A 141 -8.03 7.88 -3.60
N GLN A 142 -7.46 8.88 -4.29
CA GLN A 142 -6.03 8.94 -4.54
C GLN A 142 -5.23 9.10 -3.23
N ASP A 143 -5.64 10.05 -2.39
CA ASP A 143 -4.96 10.33 -1.12
C ASP A 143 -5.05 9.15 -0.14
N PRO A 144 -6.22 8.54 0.13
CA PRO A 144 -6.33 7.33 0.94
C PRO A 144 -5.44 6.18 0.45
N CYS A 145 -5.42 5.92 -0.86
CA CYS A 145 -4.60 4.87 -1.46
C CYS A 145 -3.10 5.17 -1.28
N GLN A 146 -2.68 6.39 -1.59
CA GLN A 146 -1.29 6.83 -1.47
C GLN A 146 -0.79 6.82 -0.03
N ASN A 147 -1.61 7.27 0.92
CA ASN A 147 -1.28 7.28 2.35
C ASN A 147 -1.11 5.85 2.89
N THR A 148 -2.02 4.94 2.52
CA THR A 148 -1.93 3.52 2.91
C THR A 148 -0.71 2.84 2.29
N LEU A 149 -0.39 3.17 1.03
CA LEU A 149 0.81 2.68 0.34
C LEU A 149 2.11 3.18 1.01
N ASN A 150 2.15 4.46 1.41
CA ASN A 150 3.28 5.02 2.12
C ASN A 150 3.48 4.33 3.48
N LEU A 151 2.41 4.16 4.25
CA LEU A 151 2.45 3.43 5.52
C LEU A 151 2.96 1.99 5.34
N THR A 152 2.50 1.32 4.27
CA THR A 152 2.96 -0.03 3.92
C THR A 152 4.47 -0.06 3.69
N ARG A 153 5.00 0.91 2.91
CA ARG A 153 6.44 1.01 2.61
C ARG A 153 7.26 1.33 3.85
N ASP A 154 6.76 2.21 4.70
CA ASP A 154 7.42 2.57 5.96
C ASP A 154 7.51 1.36 6.90
N PHE A 155 6.42 0.60 7.06
CA PHE A 155 6.44 -0.61 7.87
C PHE A 155 7.29 -1.72 7.24
N LYS A 156 7.26 -1.87 5.92
CA LYS A 156 8.14 -2.81 5.19
C LYS A 156 9.62 -2.51 5.41
N ALA A 157 10.02 -1.23 5.38
CA ALA A 157 11.40 -0.82 5.64
C ALA A 157 11.82 -1.08 7.10
N ASN A 158 10.86 -1.01 8.03
CA ASN A 158 11.08 -1.09 9.48
C ASN A 158 10.57 -2.38 10.13
N ILE A 159 10.40 -3.47 9.36
CA ILE A 159 9.85 -4.75 9.85
C ILE A 159 10.42 -5.20 11.21
N PRO A 160 11.75 -5.22 11.43
CA PRO A 160 12.27 -5.70 12.71
C PRO A 160 11.82 -4.86 13.91
N SER A 161 11.67 -3.55 13.72
CA SER A 161 11.21 -2.63 14.76
C SER A 161 9.71 -2.77 14.99
N VAL A 162 8.93 -2.80 13.91
CA VAL A 162 7.46 -2.91 13.91
C VAL A 162 7.00 -4.20 14.59
N HIS A 163 7.75 -5.30 14.40
CA HIS A 163 7.41 -6.64 14.90
C HIS A 163 8.36 -7.12 16.01
N SER A 164 9.12 -6.22 16.63
CA SER A 164 10.16 -6.55 17.61
C SER A 164 9.68 -7.33 18.84
N SER A 165 8.41 -7.12 19.22
CA SER A 165 7.71 -7.76 20.34
C SER A 165 6.96 -9.04 19.96
N MET A 166 6.80 -9.34 18.66
CA MET A 166 6.17 -10.57 18.22
C MET A 166 7.16 -11.73 18.35
N HIS A 167 6.73 -12.80 19.03
CA HIS A 167 7.49 -14.05 19.07
C HIS A 167 7.39 -14.72 17.70
N VAL A 168 8.46 -14.64 16.91
CA VAL A 168 8.64 -15.52 15.76
C VAL A 168 9.01 -16.90 16.33
N GLN A 169 8.12 -17.87 16.18
CA GLN A 169 8.34 -19.26 16.60
C GLN A 169 9.35 -19.96 15.69
#